data_AF-A0A412L278-F1
#
_entry.id   AF-A0A412L278-F1
#
_cell.length_a   1.000
_cell.length_b   1.000
_cell.length_c   1.000
_cell.angle_alpha   90.00
_cell.angle_beta   90.00
_cell.angle_gamma   90.00
#
_symmetry.space_group_name_H-M   'P 1'
#
loop_
_entity.id
_entity.type
_entity.pdbx_description
1 polymer ?
#
loop_
_entity_poly.entity_id
_entity_poly.type
_entity_poly.pdbx_seq_one_letter_code
_entity_poly.pdbx_strand_id
1 'polypeptide(L)'
;MNKVEEDKKSAELRALNQKLFQEEQKKQAVLKQQEAEDSFYQKLTDRFDVNVLIVGDSIGAGVGTETEGQQWFKQLQTYLRTVNKSKVSVTNISMGGNASYAGYVRTMALRDDVNYDLAIICYGQNDRTDGFSTNYESIIRAIRSKYPDCSIISILESSQREYTEKMTAIQSICEHYDIPVVDTIDAFKNSGKAYDDLSNDGVHPNDAGQEIYFETVKAVIDDNVAASTGKMSDTDVINVDVHEFDNFVWYDASTDFERVDDTTFTISTSAFGILGIDYTYESGDNKADIYVDGELFESPTVTFDYDFSQRHILVVSDDCTVKNEIKVVFNTKEQADGFKGMCFSWE
;
A
#
# COMPACT_ATOMS: atom_id res chain seq x y z
N MET A 1 54.88 -40.63 -13.16
CA MET A 1 53.61 -40.55 -13.92
C MET A 1 53.95 -40.05 -15.32
N ASN A 2 53.33 -40.61 -16.37
CA ASN A 2 53.64 -40.23 -17.75
C ASN A 2 52.86 -38.96 -18.11
N LYS A 3 53.50 -37.96 -18.72
CA LYS A 3 52.91 -36.62 -19.00
C LYS A 3 51.59 -36.71 -19.79
N VAL A 4 51.48 -37.69 -20.68
CA VAL A 4 50.26 -37.97 -21.47
C VAL A 4 49.07 -38.37 -20.59
N GLU A 5 49.31 -39.08 -19.49
CA GLU A 5 48.28 -39.54 -18.56
C GLU A 5 47.81 -38.40 -17.63
N GLU A 6 48.73 -37.50 -17.26
CA GLU A 6 48.41 -36.26 -16.56
C GLU A 6 47.58 -35.30 -17.42
N ASP A 7 47.97 -35.11 -18.69
CA ASP A 7 47.23 -34.26 -19.63
C ASP A 7 45.82 -34.79 -19.89
N LYS A 8 45.66 -36.12 -20.00
CA LYS A 8 44.34 -36.76 -20.14
C LYS A 8 43.46 -36.55 -18.90
N LYS A 9 44.01 -36.77 -17.69
CA LYS A 9 43.28 -36.51 -16.43
C LYS A 9 42.91 -35.03 -16.28
N SER A 10 43.77 -34.11 -16.71
CA SER A 10 43.49 -32.67 -16.70
C SER A 10 42.35 -32.31 -17.66
N ALA A 11 42.32 -32.89 -18.86
CA ALA A 11 41.24 -32.68 -19.82
C ALA A 11 39.89 -33.25 -19.33
N GLU A 12 39.90 -34.44 -18.72
CA GLU A 12 38.71 -35.05 -18.11
C GLU A 12 38.18 -34.20 -16.95
N LEU A 13 39.06 -33.68 -16.08
CA LEU A 13 38.66 -32.78 -14.99
C LEU A 13 38.06 -31.47 -15.51
N ARG A 14 38.64 -30.86 -16.55
CA ARG A 14 38.09 -29.65 -17.19
C ARG A 14 36.70 -29.91 -17.78
N ALA A 15 36.51 -31.03 -18.46
CA ALA A 15 35.22 -31.41 -19.04
C ALA A 15 34.17 -31.65 -17.93
N LEU A 16 34.55 -32.30 -16.83
CA LEU A 16 33.66 -32.49 -15.69
C LEU A 16 33.26 -31.16 -15.04
N ASN A 17 34.22 -30.26 -14.80
CA ASN A 17 33.94 -28.94 -14.23
C ASN A 17 33.04 -28.10 -15.15
N GLN A 18 33.25 -28.15 -16.47
CA GLN A 18 32.39 -27.47 -17.43
C GLN A 18 30.97 -28.02 -17.41
N LYS A 19 30.81 -29.34 -17.28
CA LYS A 19 29.50 -29.99 -17.18
C LYS A 19 28.78 -29.60 -15.89
N LEU A 20 29.47 -29.63 -14.75
CA LEU A 20 28.92 -29.19 -13.45
C LEU A 20 28.47 -27.73 -13.50
N PHE A 21 29.29 -26.86 -14.08
CA PHE A 21 28.93 -25.45 -14.26
C PHE A 21 27.67 -25.27 -15.12
N GLN A 22 27.55 -26.01 -16.23
CA GLN A 22 26.35 -25.98 -17.07
C GLN A 22 25.11 -26.52 -16.37
N GLU A 23 25.25 -27.57 -15.56
CA GLU A 23 24.15 -28.13 -14.76
C GLU A 23 23.69 -27.13 -13.68
N GLU A 24 24.63 -26.45 -13.03
CA GLU A 24 24.33 -25.40 -12.05
C GLU A 24 23.62 -24.20 -12.69
N GLN A 25 24.09 -23.74 -13.86
CA GLN A 25 23.42 -22.67 -14.62
C GLN A 25 21.98 -23.06 -15.01
N LYS A 26 21.77 -24.29 -15.47
CA LYS A 26 20.42 -24.79 -15.79
C LYS A 26 19.53 -24.84 -14.56
N LYS A 27 20.04 -25.31 -13.42
CA LYS A 27 19.29 -25.34 -12.16
C LYS A 27 18.90 -23.93 -11.70
N GLN A 28 19.81 -22.96 -11.81
CA GLN A 28 19.52 -21.56 -11.48
C GLN A 28 18.48 -20.96 -12.44
N ALA A 29 18.54 -21.27 -13.73
CA ALA A 29 17.55 -20.80 -14.70
C ALA A 29 16.15 -21.34 -14.41
N VAL A 30 16.03 -22.63 -14.04
CA VAL A 30 14.75 -23.24 -13.65
C VAL A 30 14.18 -22.60 -12.38
N LEU A 31 15.02 -22.37 -11.36
CA LEU A 31 14.57 -21.72 -10.12
C LEU A 31 14.10 -20.27 -10.37
N LYS A 32 14.82 -19.51 -11.20
CA LYS A 32 14.40 -18.14 -11.57
C LYS A 32 13.09 -18.11 -12.34
N GLN A 33 12.88 -19.09 -13.22
CA GLN A 33 11.63 -19.20 -13.95
C GLN A 33 10.48 -19.54 -13.00
N GLN A 34 10.69 -20.49 -12.09
CA GLN A 34 9.70 -20.84 -11.06
C GLN A 34 9.36 -19.63 -10.19
N GLU A 35 10.34 -18.93 -9.65
CA GLU A 35 10.14 -17.71 -8.85
C GLU A 35 9.36 -16.62 -9.59
N ALA A 36 9.55 -16.51 -10.92
CA ALA A 36 8.81 -15.56 -11.75
C ALA A 36 7.38 -16.00 -12.07
N GLU A 37 7.10 -17.31 -12.09
CA GLU A 37 5.78 -17.88 -12.36
C GLU A 37 4.92 -18.00 -11.09
N ASP A 38 5.55 -18.10 -9.92
CA ASP A 38 4.89 -18.25 -8.63
C ASP A 38 4.15 -16.98 -8.17
N SER A 39 2.99 -17.18 -7.55
CA SER A 39 2.35 -16.17 -6.70
C SER A 39 3.06 -16.03 -5.36
N PHE A 40 2.67 -15.05 -4.54
CA PHE A 40 3.14 -14.94 -3.15
C PHE A 40 2.99 -16.25 -2.37
N TYR A 41 1.84 -16.92 -2.50
CA TYR A 41 1.54 -18.13 -1.74
C TYR A 41 2.43 -19.32 -2.15
N GLN A 42 2.70 -19.44 -3.45
CA GLN A 42 3.61 -20.46 -4.00
C GLN A 42 5.06 -20.16 -3.61
N LYS A 43 5.48 -18.89 -3.65
CA LYS A 43 6.80 -18.46 -3.18
C LYS A 43 7.08 -18.84 -1.73
N LEU A 44 6.09 -18.76 -0.84
CA LEU A 44 6.23 -19.22 0.55
C LEU A 44 6.49 -20.73 0.66
N THR A 45 5.89 -21.53 -0.23
CA THR A 45 6.11 -22.99 -0.28
C THR A 45 7.51 -23.32 -0.81
N ASP A 46 7.92 -22.61 -1.85
CA ASP A 46 9.19 -22.84 -2.56
C ASP A 46 10.38 -22.12 -1.93
N ARG A 47 10.14 -21.35 -0.85
CA ARG A 47 11.15 -20.66 -0.04
C ARG A 47 11.88 -19.55 -0.78
N PHE A 48 11.18 -18.88 -1.67
CA PHE A 48 11.66 -17.64 -2.27
C PHE A 48 11.54 -16.48 -1.28
N ASP A 49 12.38 -15.46 -1.49
CA ASP A 49 12.27 -14.21 -0.74
C ASP A 49 10.96 -13.52 -1.15
N VAL A 50 10.29 -12.86 -0.19
CA VAL A 50 9.03 -12.17 -0.45
C VAL A 50 9.01 -10.76 0.15
N ASN A 51 8.38 -9.83 -0.56
CA ASN A 51 8.14 -8.46 -0.13
C ASN A 51 6.65 -8.21 0.02
N VAL A 52 6.24 -7.71 1.19
CA VAL A 52 4.85 -7.40 1.52
C VAL A 52 4.67 -5.89 1.64
N LEU A 53 3.63 -5.36 1.00
CA LEU A 53 3.19 -3.97 1.08
C LEU A 53 1.94 -3.86 1.96
N ILE A 54 1.93 -2.95 2.93
CA ILE A 54 0.74 -2.61 3.70
C ILE A 54 0.27 -1.23 3.27
N VAL A 55 -0.98 -1.13 2.82
CA VAL A 55 -1.62 0.10 2.37
C VAL A 55 -2.89 0.31 3.19
N GLY A 56 -2.86 1.24 4.13
CA GLY A 56 -3.99 1.42 5.04
C GLY A 56 -4.03 2.74 5.79
N ASP A 57 -4.93 2.83 6.75
CA ASP A 57 -5.05 4.00 7.63
C ASP A 57 -4.28 3.81 8.95
N SER A 58 -4.80 4.33 10.07
CA SER A 58 -4.18 4.16 11.39
C SER A 58 -4.18 2.70 11.84
N ILE A 59 -5.18 1.91 11.49
CA ILE A 59 -5.25 0.48 11.83
C ILE A 59 -4.23 -0.29 10.99
N GLY A 60 -4.10 0.04 9.70
CA GLY A 60 -3.04 -0.47 8.83
C GLY A 60 -1.63 -0.10 9.32
N ALA A 61 -1.46 1.08 9.93
CA ALA A 61 -0.22 1.51 10.57
C ALA A 61 0.06 0.82 11.92
N GLY A 62 -0.89 0.05 12.46
CA GLY A 62 -0.76 -0.63 13.75
C GLY A 62 -0.88 0.31 14.95
N VAL A 63 -1.62 1.42 14.82
CA VAL A 63 -1.98 2.30 15.95
C VAL A 63 -2.83 1.51 16.96
N GLY A 64 -2.69 1.85 18.23
CA GLY A 64 -3.40 1.21 19.35
C GLY A 64 -2.54 0.20 20.12
N THR A 65 -1.47 -0.33 19.52
CA THR A 65 -0.54 -1.22 20.23
C THR A 65 0.11 -0.50 21.42
N GLU A 66 0.23 -1.22 22.52
CA GLU A 66 0.84 -0.75 23.77
C GLU A 66 2.29 -1.22 23.88
N THR A 67 2.62 -2.32 23.19
CA THR A 67 3.96 -2.92 23.17
C THR A 67 4.65 -2.73 21.82
N GLU A 68 5.85 -2.15 21.83
CA GLU A 68 6.65 -2.03 20.60
C GLU A 68 6.93 -3.41 19.98
N GLY A 69 6.59 -3.55 18.70
CA GLY A 69 6.78 -4.80 17.97
C GLY A 69 5.54 -5.68 17.89
N GLN A 70 4.47 -5.37 18.63
CA GLN A 70 3.21 -6.12 18.60
C GLN A 70 2.21 -5.65 17.55
N GLN A 71 2.57 -4.70 16.68
CA GLN A 71 1.75 -4.40 15.50
C GLN A 71 1.52 -5.67 14.66
N TRP A 72 0.27 -5.91 14.24
CA TRP A 72 -0.13 -7.14 13.54
C TRP A 72 0.77 -7.49 12.35
N PHE A 73 1.22 -6.49 11.57
CA PHE A 73 2.08 -6.70 10.41
C PHE A 73 3.53 -7.06 10.77
N LYS A 74 4.02 -6.68 11.96
CA LYS A 74 5.34 -7.10 12.47
C LYS A 74 5.28 -8.53 13.00
N GLN A 75 4.17 -8.89 13.65
CA GLN A 75 3.91 -10.28 14.03
C GLN A 75 3.85 -11.17 12.79
N LEU A 76 3.11 -10.74 11.76
CA LEU A 76 3.04 -11.41 10.46
C LEU A 76 4.43 -11.56 9.83
N GLN A 77 5.25 -10.50 9.79
CA GLN A 77 6.61 -10.59 9.27
C GLN A 77 7.44 -11.65 10.00
N THR A 78 7.33 -11.69 11.33
CA THR A 78 8.07 -12.64 12.18
C THR A 78 7.61 -14.08 11.91
N TYR A 79 6.30 -14.29 11.81
CA TYR A 79 5.70 -15.56 11.43
C TYR A 79 6.20 -16.04 10.06
N LEU A 80 6.07 -15.20 9.02
CA LEU A 80 6.46 -15.55 7.67
C LEU A 80 7.96 -15.89 7.55
N ARG A 81 8.85 -15.16 8.23
CA ARG A 81 10.28 -15.51 8.30
C ARG A 81 10.53 -16.90 8.89
N THR A 82 9.73 -17.26 9.89
CA THR A 82 9.85 -18.54 10.59
C THR A 82 9.40 -19.71 9.70
N VAL A 83 8.28 -19.57 9.00
CA VAL A 83 7.73 -20.65 8.16
C VAL A 83 8.41 -20.75 6.80
N ASN A 84 8.71 -19.62 6.15
CA ASN A 84 9.30 -19.56 4.81
C ASN A 84 10.79 -19.96 4.80
N LYS A 85 11.50 -19.69 5.92
CA LYS A 85 12.96 -19.88 6.05
C LYS A 85 13.77 -19.12 4.98
N SER A 86 13.20 -18.05 4.44
CA SER A 86 13.82 -17.10 3.51
C SER A 86 13.60 -15.66 4.02
N LYS A 87 14.05 -14.66 3.26
CA LYS A 87 13.88 -13.26 3.63
C LYS A 87 12.44 -12.83 3.40
N VAL A 88 11.87 -12.19 4.42
CA VAL A 88 10.58 -11.49 4.33
C VAL A 88 10.80 -10.03 4.69
N SER A 89 10.44 -9.15 3.76
CA SER A 89 10.44 -7.69 3.93
C SER A 89 8.99 -7.19 4.03
N VAL A 90 8.75 -6.20 4.88
CA VAL A 90 7.46 -5.51 4.96
C VAL A 90 7.71 -4.02 4.81
N THR A 91 7.02 -3.41 3.86
CA THR A 91 6.94 -1.95 3.72
C THR A 91 5.52 -1.53 4.09
N ASN A 92 5.39 -0.62 5.05
CA ASN A 92 4.10 -0.09 5.46
C ASN A 92 4.00 1.37 5.04
N ILE A 93 3.12 1.67 4.10
CA ILE A 93 2.89 3.04 3.59
C ILE A 93 1.64 3.69 4.16
N SER A 94 1.00 3.04 5.14
CA SER A 94 -0.26 3.47 5.77
C SER A 94 -0.19 4.86 6.37
N MET A 95 -1.31 5.57 6.36
CA MET A 95 -1.43 6.95 6.86
C MET A 95 -2.61 7.07 7.82
N GLY A 96 -2.30 7.28 9.11
CA GLY A 96 -3.33 7.50 10.13
C GLY A 96 -4.28 8.65 9.79
N GLY A 97 -5.57 8.49 10.09
CA GLY A 97 -6.60 9.51 9.87
C GLY A 97 -6.96 9.76 8.40
N ASN A 98 -6.46 8.96 7.45
CA ASN A 98 -6.72 9.14 6.02
C ASN A 98 -7.73 8.10 5.48
N ALA A 99 -8.44 8.50 4.42
CA ALA A 99 -9.34 7.64 3.67
C ALA A 99 -8.62 6.91 2.51
N SER A 100 -9.32 5.99 1.86
CA SER A 100 -8.82 5.13 0.77
C SER A 100 -8.15 5.89 -0.39
N TYR A 101 -8.58 7.12 -0.72
CA TYR A 101 -7.89 7.95 -1.72
C TYR A 101 -6.40 8.13 -1.42
N ALA A 102 -6.03 8.31 -0.14
CA ALA A 102 -4.62 8.39 0.26
C ALA A 102 -3.88 7.08 -0.04
N GLY A 103 -4.54 5.94 0.08
CA GLY A 103 -3.99 4.62 -0.27
C GLY A 103 -3.62 4.53 -1.75
N TYR A 104 -4.48 5.05 -2.63
CA TYR A 104 -4.22 5.16 -4.07
C TYR A 104 -2.98 6.04 -4.32
N VAL A 105 -3.00 7.28 -3.82
CA VAL A 105 -1.91 8.25 -4.03
C VAL A 105 -0.58 7.72 -3.49
N ARG A 106 -0.58 7.14 -2.30
CA ARG A 106 0.63 6.58 -1.66
C ARG A 106 1.18 5.40 -2.43
N THR A 107 0.31 4.55 -2.98
CA THR A 107 0.72 3.44 -3.84
C THR A 107 1.34 3.96 -5.13
N MET A 108 0.68 4.89 -5.81
CA MET A 108 1.16 5.45 -7.07
C MET A 108 2.44 6.27 -6.93
N ALA A 109 2.58 7.02 -5.84
CA ALA A 109 3.77 7.82 -5.55
C ALA A 109 4.96 7.02 -5.00
N LEU A 110 4.78 5.76 -4.58
CA LEU A 110 5.87 4.95 -4.04
C LEU A 110 6.94 4.68 -5.12
N ARG A 111 8.20 4.99 -4.82
CA ARG A 111 9.37 4.82 -5.71
C ARG A 111 10.54 4.25 -4.90
N ASP A 112 10.43 2.98 -4.52
CA ASP A 112 11.40 2.29 -3.67
C ASP A 112 12.13 1.13 -4.38
N ASP A 113 11.87 0.96 -5.68
CA ASP A 113 12.43 -0.11 -6.53
C ASP A 113 12.18 -1.53 -5.99
N VAL A 114 11.14 -1.72 -5.17
CA VAL A 114 10.72 -3.02 -4.64
C VAL A 114 9.60 -3.60 -5.50
N ASN A 115 9.76 -4.85 -5.95
CA ASN A 115 8.66 -5.63 -6.50
C ASN A 115 7.95 -6.35 -5.34
N TYR A 116 6.68 -6.00 -5.11
CA TYR A 116 5.89 -6.58 -4.04
C TYR A 116 5.16 -7.83 -4.51
N ASP A 117 5.16 -8.85 -3.64
CA ASP A 117 4.52 -10.14 -3.88
C ASP A 117 3.11 -10.18 -3.27
N LEU A 118 2.91 -9.49 -2.15
CA LEU A 118 1.62 -9.35 -1.49
C LEU A 118 1.38 -7.89 -1.11
N ALA A 119 0.18 -7.39 -1.37
CA ALA A 119 -0.34 -6.16 -0.80
C ALA A 119 -1.52 -6.45 0.13
N ILE A 120 -1.54 -5.82 1.31
CA ILE A 120 -2.63 -5.91 2.27
C ILE A 120 -3.27 -4.54 2.43
N ILE A 121 -4.55 -4.43 2.05
CA ILE A 121 -5.33 -3.18 2.11
C ILE A 121 -6.11 -3.13 3.43
N CYS A 122 -6.05 -2.01 4.15
CA CYS A 122 -6.75 -1.80 5.43
C CYS A 122 -7.31 -0.37 5.51
N TYR A 123 -8.55 -0.19 5.03
CA TYR A 123 -9.26 1.09 5.02
C TYR A 123 -10.75 0.86 5.26
N GLY A 124 -11.45 1.95 5.57
CA GLY A 124 -12.89 1.97 5.78
C GLY A 124 -13.29 2.80 6.99
N GLN A 125 -12.45 2.94 8.01
CA GLN A 125 -12.75 3.66 9.23
C GLN A 125 -12.96 5.15 8.97
N ASN A 126 -11.99 5.77 8.29
CA ASN A 126 -11.98 7.22 8.00
C ASN A 126 -12.78 7.60 6.74
N ASP A 127 -13.09 6.62 5.89
CA ASP A 127 -13.83 6.82 4.66
C ASP A 127 -15.27 7.28 4.90
N ARG A 128 -15.75 8.18 4.03
CA ARG A 128 -17.19 8.44 3.87
C ARG A 128 -17.77 7.38 2.93
N THR A 129 -19.09 7.25 2.84
CA THR A 129 -19.72 6.30 1.89
C THR A 129 -19.66 6.81 0.45
N ASP A 130 -19.77 8.12 0.26
CA ASP A 130 -19.71 8.76 -1.05
C ASP A 130 -18.32 8.63 -1.69
N GLY A 131 -18.26 8.18 -2.94
CA GLY A 131 -17.01 7.91 -3.67
C GLY A 131 -16.16 6.75 -3.13
N PHE A 132 -16.57 6.08 -2.04
CA PHE A 132 -15.76 5.05 -1.37
C PHE A 132 -15.40 3.89 -2.28
N SER A 133 -16.38 3.30 -2.95
CA SER A 133 -16.15 2.11 -3.78
C SER A 133 -15.14 2.39 -4.90
N THR A 134 -15.24 3.56 -5.55
CA THR A 134 -14.30 4.00 -6.59
C THR A 134 -12.89 4.19 -6.01
N ASN A 135 -12.76 4.88 -4.87
CA ASN A 135 -11.47 5.10 -4.22
C ASN A 135 -10.84 3.80 -3.69
N TYR A 136 -11.64 2.86 -3.21
CA TYR A 136 -11.15 1.57 -2.76
C TYR A 136 -10.69 0.70 -3.93
N GLU A 137 -11.48 0.68 -5.01
CA GLU A 137 -11.13 0.00 -6.25
C GLU A 137 -9.86 0.59 -6.88
N SER A 138 -9.66 1.91 -6.84
CA SER A 138 -8.46 2.54 -7.38
C SER A 138 -7.16 2.12 -6.66
N ILE A 139 -7.22 1.76 -5.38
CA ILE A 139 -6.07 1.12 -4.68
C ILE A 139 -5.72 -0.22 -5.34
N ILE A 140 -6.73 -1.06 -5.59
CA ILE A 140 -6.54 -2.37 -6.22
C ILE A 140 -5.92 -2.20 -7.61
N ARG A 141 -6.47 -1.28 -8.42
CA ARG A 141 -5.96 -0.97 -9.75
C ARG A 141 -4.53 -0.42 -9.71
N ALA A 142 -4.22 0.48 -8.78
CA ALA A 142 -2.87 1.02 -8.60
C ALA A 142 -1.85 -0.07 -8.24
N ILE A 143 -2.20 -0.99 -7.33
CA ILE A 143 -1.35 -2.13 -6.98
C ILE A 143 -1.11 -3.02 -8.20
N ARG A 144 -2.17 -3.38 -8.94
CA ARG A 144 -2.06 -4.26 -10.12
C ARG A 144 -1.27 -3.62 -11.26
N SER A 145 -1.41 -2.31 -11.46
CA SER A 145 -0.64 -1.55 -12.45
C SER A 145 0.85 -1.53 -12.12
N LYS A 146 1.21 -1.25 -10.86
CA LYS A 146 2.61 -1.15 -10.44
C LYS A 146 3.28 -2.50 -10.20
N TYR A 147 2.53 -3.47 -9.72
CA TYR A 147 3.02 -4.79 -9.32
C TYR A 147 2.10 -5.87 -9.92
N PRO A 148 2.23 -6.16 -11.23
CA PRO A 148 1.31 -7.06 -11.94
C PRO A 148 1.23 -8.48 -11.35
N ASP A 149 2.27 -8.97 -10.68
CA ASP A 149 2.27 -10.31 -10.08
C ASP A 149 1.89 -10.31 -8.58
N CYS A 150 1.58 -9.14 -8.02
CA CYS A 150 1.26 -8.99 -6.60
C CYS A 150 -0.12 -9.59 -6.29
N SER A 151 -0.15 -10.51 -5.31
CA SER A 151 -1.39 -10.94 -4.68
C SER A 151 -1.95 -9.81 -3.80
N ILE A 152 -3.27 -9.77 -3.63
CA ILE A 152 -3.93 -8.77 -2.77
C ILE A 152 -4.77 -9.49 -1.72
N ILE A 153 -4.73 -8.97 -0.49
CA ILE A 153 -5.65 -9.32 0.59
C ILE A 153 -6.29 -8.02 1.10
N SER A 154 -7.56 -8.08 1.47
CA SER A 154 -8.29 -6.95 2.02
C SER A 154 -8.77 -7.22 3.44
N ILE A 155 -8.58 -6.26 4.35
CA ILE A 155 -9.04 -6.32 5.74
C ILE A 155 -10.36 -5.58 5.89
N LEU A 156 -11.35 -6.21 6.53
CA LEU A 156 -12.51 -5.52 7.09
C LEU A 156 -12.17 -5.04 8.49
N GLU A 157 -12.20 -3.73 8.72
CA GLU A 157 -11.76 -3.14 9.98
C GLU A 157 -12.77 -3.38 11.10
N SER A 158 -12.32 -4.05 12.17
CA SER A 158 -13.10 -4.35 13.36
C SER A 158 -13.77 -3.12 14.00
N SER A 159 -13.20 -1.93 13.81
CA SER A 159 -13.73 -0.63 14.28
C SER A 159 -15.09 -0.29 13.72
N GLN A 160 -15.47 -0.87 12.58
CA GLN A 160 -16.83 -0.74 12.04
C GLN A 160 -17.87 -1.48 12.87
N ARG A 161 -17.44 -2.46 13.69
CA ARG A 161 -18.22 -3.32 14.61
C ARG A 161 -19.27 -4.21 13.94
N GLU A 162 -19.81 -3.79 12.82
CA GLU A 162 -20.80 -4.48 12.01
C GLU A 162 -20.42 -4.36 10.53
N TYR A 163 -21.08 -5.15 9.68
CA TYR A 163 -20.95 -5.04 8.24
C TYR A 163 -21.69 -3.79 7.74
N THR A 164 -21.05 -2.63 7.92
CA THR A 164 -21.55 -1.35 7.41
C THR A 164 -21.60 -1.38 5.88
N GLU A 165 -22.24 -0.37 5.28
CA GLU A 165 -22.27 -0.19 3.82
C GLU A 165 -20.86 -0.24 3.21
N LYS A 166 -19.87 0.39 3.87
CA LYS A 166 -18.46 0.36 3.45
C LYS A 166 -17.90 -1.05 3.49
N MET A 167 -18.11 -1.80 4.56
CA MET A 167 -17.59 -3.18 4.67
C MET A 167 -18.23 -4.11 3.65
N THR A 168 -19.52 -3.95 3.40
CA THR A 168 -20.24 -4.69 2.36
C THR A 168 -19.74 -4.33 0.96
N ALA A 169 -19.41 -3.07 0.72
CA ALA A 169 -18.78 -2.63 -0.53
C ALA A 169 -17.40 -3.25 -0.72
N ILE A 170 -16.55 -3.28 0.32
CA ILE A 170 -15.26 -3.99 0.28
C ILE A 170 -15.46 -5.46 -0.06
N GLN A 171 -16.39 -6.15 0.60
CA GLN A 171 -16.69 -7.55 0.33
C GLN A 171 -17.11 -7.77 -1.14
N SER A 172 -17.98 -6.91 -1.67
CA SER A 172 -18.47 -7.01 -3.05
C SER A 172 -17.34 -6.77 -4.07
N ILE A 173 -16.48 -5.78 -3.81
CA ILE A 173 -15.29 -5.52 -4.63
C ILE A 173 -14.35 -6.72 -4.58
N CYS A 174 -14.08 -7.25 -3.38
CA CYS A 174 -13.16 -8.37 -3.22
C CYS A 174 -13.68 -9.64 -3.88
N GLU A 175 -14.99 -9.92 -3.81
CA GLU A 175 -15.62 -11.03 -4.53
C GLU A 175 -15.42 -10.89 -6.05
N HIS A 176 -15.60 -9.70 -6.61
CA HIS A 176 -15.42 -9.46 -8.05
C HIS A 176 -13.97 -9.67 -8.51
N TYR A 177 -12.99 -9.31 -7.70
CA TYR A 177 -11.56 -9.44 -8.00
C TYR A 177 -10.92 -10.75 -7.51
N ASP A 178 -11.70 -11.68 -6.98
CA ASP A 178 -11.22 -12.90 -6.30
C ASP A 178 -10.15 -12.61 -5.21
N ILE A 179 -10.31 -11.49 -4.49
CA ILE A 179 -9.43 -11.06 -3.40
C ILE A 179 -9.89 -11.70 -2.09
N PRO A 180 -9.01 -12.45 -1.38
CA PRO A 180 -9.34 -12.95 -0.05
C PRO A 180 -9.60 -11.81 0.95
N VAL A 181 -10.69 -11.96 1.71
CA VAL A 181 -11.08 -11.02 2.77
C VAL A 181 -10.65 -11.55 4.14
N VAL A 182 -9.99 -10.69 4.91
CA VAL A 182 -9.66 -10.88 6.33
C VAL A 182 -10.75 -10.21 7.15
N ASP A 183 -11.67 -11.01 7.67
CA ASP A 183 -12.82 -10.53 8.42
C ASP A 183 -12.49 -10.36 9.92
N THR A 184 -11.89 -9.21 10.27
CA THR A 184 -11.58 -8.93 11.68
C THR A 184 -12.81 -8.51 12.48
N ILE A 185 -13.92 -8.16 11.83
CA ILE A 185 -15.20 -7.88 12.48
C ILE A 185 -15.74 -9.18 13.09
N ASP A 186 -15.81 -10.25 12.30
CA ASP A 186 -16.22 -11.57 12.79
C ASP A 186 -15.24 -12.10 13.84
N ALA A 187 -13.93 -11.98 13.59
CA ALA A 187 -12.91 -12.45 14.52
C ALA A 187 -13.00 -11.76 15.89
N PHE A 188 -13.28 -10.45 15.94
CA PHE A 188 -13.49 -9.73 17.19
C PHE A 188 -14.75 -10.24 17.92
N LYS A 189 -15.87 -10.40 17.20
CA LYS A 189 -17.14 -10.89 17.77
C LYS A 189 -17.00 -12.29 18.35
N ASN A 190 -16.26 -13.16 17.67
CA ASN A 190 -16.09 -14.57 18.04
C ASN A 190 -14.87 -14.83 18.93
N SER A 191 -14.13 -13.80 19.34
CA SER A 191 -12.94 -13.91 20.21
C SER A 191 -13.24 -14.36 21.65
N GLY A 192 -14.50 -14.27 22.08
CA GLY A 192 -14.91 -14.48 23.47
C GLY A 192 -14.50 -13.36 24.43
N LYS A 193 -14.02 -12.22 23.92
CA LYS A 193 -13.65 -11.01 24.67
C LYS A 193 -14.65 -9.89 24.39
N ALA A 194 -14.82 -8.97 25.34
CA ALA A 194 -15.56 -7.74 25.06
C ALA A 194 -14.75 -6.86 24.10
N TYR A 195 -15.42 -6.07 23.27
CA TYR A 195 -14.74 -5.18 22.32
C TYR A 195 -13.80 -4.20 23.03
N ASP A 196 -14.21 -3.68 24.19
CA ASP A 196 -13.44 -2.71 24.98
C ASP A 196 -12.18 -3.34 25.61
N ASP A 197 -12.10 -4.68 25.69
CA ASP A 197 -10.87 -5.38 26.09
C ASP A 197 -9.88 -5.50 24.93
N LEU A 198 -10.32 -5.24 23.69
CA LEU A 198 -9.55 -5.36 22.45
C LEU A 198 -9.19 -4.01 21.83
N SER A 199 -9.79 -2.92 22.32
CA SER A 199 -9.56 -1.56 21.84
C SER A 199 -9.84 -0.55 22.95
N ASN A 200 -8.81 0.22 23.31
CA ASN A 200 -8.89 1.16 24.43
C ASN A 200 -9.70 2.43 24.11
N ASP A 201 -9.76 2.82 22.84
CA ASP A 201 -10.47 4.02 22.36
C ASP A 201 -11.69 3.69 21.49
N GLY A 202 -12.00 2.40 21.32
CA GLY A 202 -13.11 1.92 20.53
C GLY A 202 -12.87 1.89 19.02
N VAL A 203 -11.68 2.30 18.54
CA VAL A 203 -11.28 2.31 17.12
C VAL A 203 -10.05 1.44 16.90
N HIS A 204 -8.96 1.75 17.61
CA HIS A 204 -7.66 1.14 17.35
C HIS A 204 -7.48 -0.15 18.16
N PRO A 205 -7.08 -1.27 17.54
CA PRO A 205 -6.79 -2.50 18.27
C PRO A 205 -5.62 -2.32 19.25
N ASN A 206 -5.84 -2.66 20.52
CA ASN A 206 -4.76 -2.79 21.52
C ASN A 206 -3.96 -4.07 21.25
N ASP A 207 -2.96 -4.40 22.09
CA ASP A 207 -2.12 -5.58 21.90
C ASP A 207 -2.92 -6.89 21.68
N ALA A 208 -4.02 -7.09 22.43
CA ALA A 208 -4.88 -8.26 22.24
C ALA A 208 -5.69 -8.21 20.94
N GLY A 209 -6.12 -7.02 20.51
CA GLY A 209 -6.77 -6.82 19.22
C GLY A 209 -5.80 -6.99 18.04
N GLN A 210 -4.56 -6.52 18.17
CA GLN A 210 -3.50 -6.67 17.16
C GLN A 210 -3.16 -8.14 16.93
N GLU A 211 -3.16 -8.96 17.99
CA GLU A 211 -3.03 -10.42 17.89
C GLU A 211 -4.16 -11.03 17.05
N ILE A 212 -5.41 -10.60 17.26
CA ILE A 212 -6.54 -11.09 16.46
C ILE A 212 -6.39 -10.71 14.99
N TYR A 213 -5.97 -9.47 14.68
CA TYR A 213 -5.66 -9.06 13.30
C TYR A 213 -4.58 -9.97 12.70
N PHE A 214 -3.47 -10.17 13.42
CA PHE A 214 -2.39 -11.03 12.97
C PHE A 214 -2.87 -12.47 12.68
N GLU A 215 -3.56 -13.11 13.62
CA GLU A 215 -4.02 -14.50 13.46
C GLU A 215 -5.05 -14.63 12.32
N THR A 216 -5.90 -13.63 12.12
CA THR A 216 -6.89 -13.65 11.02
C THR A 216 -6.20 -13.50 9.66
N VAL A 217 -5.23 -12.57 9.53
CA VAL A 217 -4.43 -12.42 8.30
C VAL A 217 -3.61 -13.68 8.03
N LYS A 218 -2.99 -14.23 9.08
CA LYS A 218 -2.22 -15.47 9.03
C LYS A 218 -3.08 -16.63 8.52
N ALA A 219 -4.29 -16.81 9.04
CA ALA A 219 -5.19 -17.88 8.62
C ALA A 219 -5.51 -17.80 7.11
N VAL A 220 -5.84 -16.60 6.61
CA VAL A 220 -6.11 -16.39 5.18
C VAL A 220 -4.87 -16.69 4.32
N ILE A 221 -3.68 -16.31 4.76
CA ILE A 221 -2.43 -16.64 4.05
C ILE A 221 -2.18 -18.14 4.06
N ASP A 222 -2.29 -18.79 5.23
CA ASP A 222 -2.04 -20.23 5.38
C ASP A 222 -3.00 -21.06 4.51
N ASP A 223 -4.27 -20.66 4.43
CA ASP A 223 -5.28 -21.32 3.59
C ASP A 223 -4.92 -21.21 2.10
N ASN A 224 -4.48 -20.03 1.65
CA ASN A 224 -4.05 -19.82 0.26
C ASN A 224 -2.72 -20.51 -0.08
N VAL A 225 -1.81 -20.63 0.89
CA VAL A 225 -0.59 -21.47 0.76
C VAL A 225 -0.98 -22.93 0.61
N ALA A 226 -1.89 -23.44 1.46
CA ALA A 226 -2.36 -24.81 1.40
C ALA A 226 -3.11 -25.13 0.08
N ALA A 227 -3.86 -24.15 -0.44
CA ALA A 227 -4.52 -24.24 -1.73
C ALA A 227 -3.57 -24.08 -2.94
N SER A 228 -2.32 -23.66 -2.71
CA SER A 228 -1.38 -23.28 -3.77
C SER A 228 -1.99 -22.24 -4.72
N THR A 229 -2.68 -21.24 -4.17
CA THR A 229 -3.37 -20.20 -4.94
C THR A 229 -2.38 -19.53 -5.90
N GLY A 230 -2.72 -19.50 -7.19
CA GLY A 230 -1.89 -18.91 -8.24
C GLY A 230 -1.96 -17.38 -8.30
N LYS A 231 -1.41 -16.81 -9.38
CA LYS A 231 -1.48 -15.37 -9.63
C LYS A 231 -2.93 -14.93 -9.88
N MET A 232 -3.23 -13.68 -9.52
CA MET A 232 -4.55 -13.08 -9.77
C MET A 232 -4.79 -12.93 -11.27
N SER A 233 -5.98 -13.30 -11.73
CA SER A 233 -6.44 -13.07 -13.10
C SER A 233 -6.64 -11.58 -13.38
N ASP A 234 -6.56 -11.20 -14.65
CA ASP A 234 -7.02 -9.89 -15.09
C ASP A 234 -8.55 -9.85 -14.99
N THR A 235 -9.05 -8.78 -14.37
CA THR A 235 -10.48 -8.57 -14.12
C THR A 235 -10.84 -7.16 -14.56
N ASP A 236 -11.99 -7.02 -15.23
CA ASP A 236 -12.54 -5.72 -15.64
C ASP A 236 -12.95 -4.89 -14.41
N VAL A 237 -12.98 -3.57 -14.59
CA VAL A 237 -13.38 -2.64 -13.52
C VAL A 237 -14.89 -2.75 -13.22
N ILE A 238 -15.27 -2.49 -11.98
CA ILE A 238 -16.67 -2.43 -11.53
C ILE A 238 -17.23 -1.05 -11.87
N ASN A 239 -16.53 0.00 -11.42
CA ASN A 239 -16.85 1.38 -11.77
C ASN A 239 -15.93 1.89 -12.88
N VAL A 240 -16.52 2.37 -13.98
CA VAL A 240 -15.78 2.99 -15.09
C VAL A 240 -15.05 4.26 -14.67
N ASP A 241 -15.55 4.98 -13.67
CA ASP A 241 -14.90 6.18 -13.15
C ASP A 241 -13.52 5.87 -12.52
N VAL A 242 -13.22 4.59 -12.22
CA VAL A 242 -11.90 4.22 -11.71
C VAL A 242 -10.79 4.49 -12.74
N HIS A 243 -11.13 4.60 -14.03
CA HIS A 243 -10.17 4.95 -15.07
C HIS A 243 -9.59 6.35 -14.87
N GLU A 244 -10.26 7.27 -14.17
CA GLU A 244 -9.70 8.59 -13.78
C GLU A 244 -8.45 8.49 -12.88
N PHE A 245 -8.09 7.27 -12.46
CA PHE A 245 -6.92 6.94 -11.64
C PHE A 245 -5.88 6.07 -12.38
N ASP A 246 -6.04 5.80 -13.68
CA ASP A 246 -5.14 4.92 -14.44
C ASP A 246 -3.75 5.56 -14.65
N ASN A 247 -3.72 6.87 -14.92
CA ASN A 247 -2.50 7.65 -15.01
C ASN A 247 -2.30 8.53 -13.78
N PHE A 248 -1.04 8.80 -13.47
CA PHE A 248 -0.67 9.54 -12.27
C PHE A 248 0.62 10.33 -12.46
N VAL A 249 0.63 11.55 -11.94
CA VAL A 249 1.84 12.36 -11.76
C VAL A 249 1.89 12.91 -10.35
N TRP A 250 3.08 12.87 -9.74
CA TRP A 250 3.38 13.47 -8.45
C TRP A 250 4.32 14.65 -8.64
N TYR A 251 4.02 15.76 -7.98
CA TYR A 251 4.87 16.94 -7.87
C TYR A 251 5.30 17.11 -6.42
N ASP A 252 6.56 16.83 -6.14
CA ASP A 252 7.12 16.86 -4.80
C ASP A 252 7.42 18.30 -4.36
N ALA A 253 6.97 18.66 -3.15
CA ALA A 253 7.17 20.01 -2.62
C ALA A 253 8.65 20.39 -2.45
N SER A 254 9.55 19.41 -2.29
CA SER A 254 10.98 19.64 -2.05
C SER A 254 11.84 19.66 -3.31
N THR A 255 11.37 19.07 -4.41
CA THR A 255 12.15 19.00 -5.66
C THR A 255 11.52 19.72 -6.83
N ASP A 256 10.18 19.74 -6.93
CA ASP A 256 9.47 20.25 -8.11
C ASP A 256 8.90 21.65 -7.87
N PHE A 257 8.51 21.96 -6.64
CA PHE A 257 8.03 23.30 -6.26
C PHE A 257 9.18 24.23 -5.84
N GLU A 258 9.05 25.51 -6.19
CA GLU A 258 9.83 26.61 -5.63
C GLU A 258 9.07 27.23 -4.46
N ARG A 259 9.69 27.28 -3.26
CA ARG A 259 9.15 28.00 -2.10
C ARG A 259 9.57 29.48 -2.19
N VAL A 260 8.65 30.34 -2.62
CA VAL A 260 8.93 31.76 -2.91
C VAL A 260 8.91 32.66 -1.69
N ASP A 261 8.19 32.27 -0.63
CA ASP A 261 8.19 32.94 0.68
C ASP A 261 7.85 31.96 1.83
N ASP A 262 7.51 32.48 3.01
CA ASP A 262 7.23 31.64 4.19
C ASP A 262 5.96 30.78 4.08
N THR A 263 5.05 31.13 3.17
CA THR A 263 3.72 30.52 3.05
C THR A 263 3.38 30.04 1.65
N THR A 264 4.20 30.37 0.65
CA THR A 264 3.85 30.22 -0.76
C THR A 264 4.81 29.29 -1.51
N PHE A 265 4.23 28.39 -2.31
CA PHE A 265 4.93 27.52 -3.24
C PHE A 265 4.41 27.73 -4.67
N THR A 266 5.29 27.65 -5.66
CA THR A 266 4.94 27.75 -7.08
C THR A 266 5.60 26.64 -7.88
N ILE A 267 4.91 26.12 -8.89
CA ILE A 267 5.46 25.19 -9.88
C ILE A 267 5.00 25.59 -11.28
N SER A 268 5.91 25.61 -12.24
CA SER A 268 5.57 25.75 -13.66
C SER A 268 5.32 24.36 -14.25
N THR A 269 4.08 24.05 -14.60
CA THR A 269 3.69 22.74 -15.15
C THR A 269 2.44 22.85 -16.05
N SER A 270 2.17 21.80 -16.82
CA SER A 270 0.87 21.58 -17.45
C SER A 270 0.38 20.18 -17.09
N ALA A 271 -0.83 20.12 -16.54
CA ALA A 271 -1.45 18.91 -16.03
C ALA A 271 -2.97 19.03 -16.12
N PHE A 272 -3.67 17.90 -16.10
CA PHE A 272 -5.13 17.89 -16.05
C PHE A 272 -5.64 16.66 -15.30
N GLY A 273 -6.92 16.68 -14.91
CA GLY A 273 -7.62 15.59 -14.23
C GLY A 273 -7.88 15.88 -12.75
N ILE A 274 -7.98 14.82 -11.96
CA ILE A 274 -8.26 14.90 -10.51
C ILE A 274 -7.04 15.48 -9.82
N LEU A 275 -7.20 16.64 -9.17
CA LEU A 275 -6.15 17.31 -8.40
C LEU A 275 -6.19 16.85 -6.94
N GLY A 276 -5.08 16.28 -6.45
CA GLY A 276 -4.88 15.96 -5.05
C GLY A 276 -3.81 16.84 -4.39
N ILE A 277 -3.94 17.08 -3.08
CA ILE A 277 -2.94 17.79 -2.26
C ILE A 277 -2.56 16.95 -1.04
N ASP A 278 -1.29 17.02 -0.65
CA ASP A 278 -0.74 16.36 0.53
C ASP A 278 -0.06 17.37 1.44
N TYR A 279 -0.58 17.54 2.65
CA TYR A 279 0.01 18.41 3.65
C TYR A 279 -0.38 18.02 5.08
N THR A 280 0.40 18.51 6.04
CA THR A 280 0.11 18.36 7.47
C THR A 280 -0.97 19.34 7.92
N TYR A 281 -2.00 18.84 8.58
CA TYR A 281 -2.96 19.63 9.33
C TYR A 281 -2.40 19.93 10.71
N GLU A 282 -2.41 21.21 11.07
CA GLU A 282 -2.08 21.73 12.39
C GLU A 282 -3.35 21.91 13.24
N SER A 283 -3.21 22.07 14.55
CA SER A 283 -4.36 22.35 15.43
C SER A 283 -5.12 23.62 14.98
N GLY A 284 -6.44 23.52 14.87
CA GLY A 284 -7.31 24.61 14.43
C GLY A 284 -7.55 24.64 12.91
N ASP A 285 -7.70 25.85 12.35
CA ASP A 285 -8.09 26.03 10.95
C ASP A 285 -6.89 25.88 9.99
N ASN A 286 -6.99 24.92 9.08
CA ASN A 286 -6.04 24.65 8.02
C ASN A 286 -6.62 25.10 6.68
N LYS A 287 -5.87 25.91 5.94
CA LYS A 287 -6.30 26.42 4.64
C LYS A 287 -5.13 26.44 3.66
N ALA A 288 -5.40 25.99 2.44
CA ALA A 288 -4.49 26.13 1.31
C ALA A 288 -5.25 26.81 0.16
N ASP A 289 -4.90 28.05 -0.18
CA ASP A 289 -5.40 28.72 -1.38
C ASP A 289 -4.59 28.27 -2.58
N ILE A 290 -5.25 27.60 -3.53
CA ILE A 290 -4.65 27.04 -4.73
C ILE A 290 -5.05 27.90 -5.91
N TYR A 291 -4.06 28.46 -6.58
CA TYR A 291 -4.22 29.25 -7.79
C TYR A 291 -3.74 28.44 -8.99
N VAL A 292 -4.52 28.47 -10.07
CA VAL A 292 -4.18 27.84 -11.35
C VAL A 292 -4.13 28.93 -12.40
N ASP A 293 -2.99 29.02 -13.10
CA ASP A 293 -2.75 30.00 -14.17
C ASP A 293 -3.05 31.47 -13.74
N GLY A 294 -2.78 31.78 -12.47
CA GLY A 294 -2.91 33.13 -11.89
C GLY A 294 -4.25 33.43 -11.22
N GLU A 295 -5.27 32.59 -11.40
CA GLU A 295 -6.61 32.76 -10.80
C GLU A 295 -6.79 31.83 -9.59
N LEU A 296 -7.50 32.29 -8.56
CA LEU A 296 -7.85 31.43 -7.43
C LEU A 296 -8.78 30.33 -7.93
N PHE A 297 -8.34 29.08 -7.81
CA PHE A 297 -9.06 27.91 -8.28
C PHE A 297 -9.87 27.30 -7.14
N GLU A 298 -9.20 26.88 -6.06
CA GLU A 298 -9.82 26.23 -4.91
C GLU A 298 -9.17 26.68 -3.59
N SER A 299 -9.94 26.60 -2.51
CA SER A 299 -9.51 27.00 -1.16
C SER A 299 -9.88 25.94 -0.10
N PRO A 300 -9.38 24.69 -0.20
CA PRO A 300 -9.65 23.66 0.79
C PRO A 300 -9.39 24.18 2.21
N THR A 301 -10.41 24.07 3.05
CA THR A 301 -10.40 24.52 4.44
C THR A 301 -10.87 23.39 5.35
N VAL A 302 -10.07 23.05 6.35
CA VAL A 302 -10.37 21.99 7.33
C VAL A 302 -10.04 22.48 8.73
N THR A 303 -11.00 22.36 9.65
CA THR A 303 -10.74 22.57 11.08
C THR A 303 -10.31 21.23 11.70
N PHE A 304 -9.14 21.21 12.33
CA PHE A 304 -8.56 20.03 12.97
C PHE A 304 -8.50 20.23 14.49
N ASP A 305 -9.52 19.71 15.19
CA ASP A 305 -9.72 19.91 16.63
C ASP A 305 -8.91 18.94 17.51
N TYR A 306 -7.62 18.83 17.22
CA TYR A 306 -6.68 18.02 17.99
C TYR A 306 -5.47 18.85 18.41
N ASP A 307 -4.78 18.43 19.47
CA ASP A 307 -3.60 19.11 20.03
C ASP A 307 -2.27 18.62 19.41
N PHE A 308 -2.35 17.82 18.36
CA PHE A 308 -1.23 17.33 17.56
C PHE A 308 -1.42 17.68 16.09
N SER A 309 -0.41 17.42 15.26
CA SER A 309 -0.48 17.60 13.81
C SER A 309 -0.46 16.26 13.08
N GLN A 310 -1.14 16.18 11.93
CA GLN A 310 -1.29 14.93 11.17
C GLN A 310 -1.25 15.19 9.67
N ARG A 311 -0.55 14.33 8.92
CA ARG A 311 -0.47 14.42 7.46
C ARG A 311 -1.74 13.86 6.82
N HIS A 312 -2.32 14.61 5.89
CA HIS A 312 -3.49 14.19 5.12
C HIS A 312 -3.28 14.35 3.61
N ILE A 313 -3.86 13.42 2.85
CA ILE A 313 -4.01 13.51 1.41
C ILE A 313 -5.50 13.59 1.10
N LEU A 314 -5.89 14.60 0.32
CA LEU A 314 -7.27 14.80 -0.10
C LEU A 314 -7.36 15.20 -1.57
N VAL A 315 -8.50 14.87 -2.16
CA VAL A 315 -8.93 15.42 -3.43
C VAL A 315 -9.27 16.90 -3.23
N VAL A 316 -8.72 17.76 -4.07
CA VAL A 316 -9.03 19.20 -4.16
C VAL A 316 -10.17 19.41 -5.15
N SER A 317 -10.10 18.76 -6.31
CA SER A 317 -11.09 18.86 -7.38
C SER A 317 -11.02 17.65 -8.30
N ASP A 318 -12.15 17.20 -8.81
CA ASP A 318 -12.24 16.06 -9.75
C ASP A 318 -11.87 16.47 -11.20
N ASP A 319 -11.90 17.78 -11.51
CA ASP A 319 -11.54 18.32 -12.82
C ASP A 319 -10.75 19.62 -12.68
N CYS A 320 -9.43 19.51 -12.78
CA CYS A 320 -8.53 20.65 -12.83
C CYS A 320 -7.74 20.61 -14.15
N THR A 321 -7.54 21.77 -14.77
CA THR A 321 -6.67 21.91 -15.94
C THR A 321 -5.69 23.05 -15.74
N VAL A 322 -4.40 22.76 -15.79
CA VAL A 322 -3.29 23.70 -15.62
C VAL A 322 -2.54 23.84 -16.95
N LYS A 323 -2.34 25.07 -17.41
CA LYS A 323 -1.61 25.35 -18.65
C LYS A 323 -0.15 25.76 -18.40
N ASN A 324 0.10 26.49 -17.33
CA ASN A 324 1.40 27.12 -17.07
C ASN A 324 1.86 26.99 -15.62
N GLU A 325 1.02 27.32 -14.63
CA GLU A 325 1.46 27.47 -13.24
C GLU A 325 0.42 27.01 -12.22
N ILE A 326 0.90 26.37 -11.15
CA ILE A 326 0.17 26.19 -9.90
C ILE A 326 0.88 27.00 -8.82
N LYS A 327 0.12 27.74 -8.02
CA LYS A 327 0.60 28.41 -6.81
C LYS A 327 -0.25 28.00 -5.62
N VAL A 328 0.40 27.58 -4.53
CA VAL A 328 -0.26 27.20 -3.28
C VAL A 328 0.15 28.17 -2.18
N VAL A 329 -0.82 28.75 -1.48
CA VAL A 329 -0.61 29.70 -0.38
C VAL A 329 -1.27 29.17 0.88
N PHE A 330 -0.49 28.94 1.94
CA PHE A 330 -1.01 28.52 3.24
C PHE A 330 -1.24 29.71 4.18
N ASN A 331 -2.14 29.56 5.15
CA ASN A 331 -2.42 30.64 6.12
C ASN A 331 -1.24 30.95 7.04
N THR A 332 -0.43 29.93 7.37
CA THR A 332 0.69 30.06 8.31
C THR A 332 1.93 29.37 7.77
N LYS A 333 3.10 29.80 8.25
CA LYS A 333 4.38 29.15 7.96
C LYS A 333 4.38 27.67 8.41
N GLU A 334 3.80 27.39 9.58
CA GLU A 334 3.70 26.02 10.14
C GLU A 334 3.00 25.08 9.14
N GLN A 335 1.86 25.51 8.60
CA GLN A 335 1.10 24.75 7.59
C GLN A 335 1.90 24.59 6.29
N ALA A 336 2.57 25.64 5.84
CA ALA A 336 3.44 25.60 4.66
C ALA A 336 4.61 24.64 4.82
N ASP A 337 5.21 24.53 6.01
CA ASP A 337 6.27 23.56 6.31
C ASP A 337 5.75 22.11 6.28
N GLY A 338 4.44 21.93 6.49
CA GLY A 338 3.72 20.67 6.38
C GLY A 338 3.45 20.20 4.94
N PHE A 339 3.59 21.06 3.92
CA PHE A 339 3.30 20.72 2.52
C PHE A 339 4.25 19.65 1.98
N LYS A 340 3.71 18.60 1.37
CA LYS A 340 4.47 17.48 0.80
C LYS A 340 4.42 17.42 -0.71
N GLY A 341 3.37 17.94 -1.32
CA GLY A 341 3.25 18.00 -2.77
C GLY A 341 1.81 17.93 -3.24
N MET A 342 1.67 17.77 -4.54
CA MET A 342 0.39 17.63 -5.22
C MET A 342 0.46 16.50 -6.23
N CYS A 343 -0.69 15.98 -6.63
CA CYS A 343 -0.78 14.99 -7.69
C CYS A 343 -1.91 15.30 -8.65
N PHE A 344 -1.79 14.76 -9.86
CA PHE A 344 -2.89 14.65 -10.80
C PHE A 344 -3.08 13.19 -11.21
N SER A 345 -4.33 12.80 -11.46
CA SER A 345 -4.68 11.55 -12.12
C SER A 345 -5.73 11.73 -13.21
N TRP A 346 -5.69 10.87 -14.22
CA TRP A 346 -6.58 10.93 -15.38
C TRP A 346 -6.66 9.57 -16.10
N GLU A 347 -7.64 9.43 -17.00
CA GLU A 347 -7.85 8.26 -17.88
C GLU A 347 -6.69 7.92 -18.82
#